data_AF-A0A349X839-F1
#
_entry.id   AF-A0A349X839-F1
#
_cell.length_a   1.000
_cell.length_b   1.000
_cell.length_c   1.000
_cell.angle_alpha   90.00
_cell.angle_beta   90.00
_cell.angle_gamma   90.00
#
_symmetry.space_group_name_H-M   'P 1'
#
loop_
_entity.id
_entity.type
_entity.pdbx_description
1 polymer ?
#
loop_
_entity_poly.entity_id
_entity_poly.type
_entity_poly.pdbx_seq_one_letter_code
_entity_poly.pdbx_strand_id
1 'polypeptide(L)'
;LNDGLSPITKEQLLKQKFDLEYSTSSNQYKIVQTLINGEWEDENLAAAAEHLKGWDLRTDMANRHAALPATVFMRLRQSSNPDDYELENLVEPFANAVSLLERKFGRIDPEWGEVNRLQRGDVDLPMNGGPDILRAIYSVGLDNDQTYATHGDTWMAIVEWQDGEFVNADVMHQFGSATLDETSPHYADQAPLFAAQEWRKAEFDIEKLRASATRIYTLGKSEE
;
A
#
# COMPACT_ATOMS: atom_id res chain seq x y z
N LEU A 1 -2.52 15.69 9.68
CA LEU A 1 -3.92 16.13 9.51
C LEU A 1 -3.98 17.64 9.79
N ASN A 2 -4.87 18.37 9.12
CA ASN A 2 -5.03 19.82 9.34
C ASN A 2 -5.63 20.10 10.74
N ASP A 3 -5.72 21.38 11.09
CA ASP A 3 -6.29 21.87 12.35
C ASP A 3 -7.82 21.71 12.46
N GLY A 4 -8.48 21.13 11.46
CA GLY A 4 -9.94 21.03 11.38
C GLY A 4 -10.67 22.36 11.19
N LEU A 5 -9.95 23.48 11.01
CA LEU A 5 -10.49 24.83 10.92
C LEU A 5 -10.09 25.52 9.61
N SER A 6 -8.86 25.29 9.17
CA SER A 6 -8.29 25.83 7.94
C SER A 6 -8.76 25.03 6.73
N PRO A 7 -9.17 25.70 5.63
CA PRO A 7 -9.48 25.04 4.37
C PRO A 7 -8.33 24.15 3.91
N ILE A 8 -8.67 23.00 3.32
CA ILE A 8 -7.72 22.08 2.71
C ILE A 8 -7.96 22.01 1.21
N THR A 9 -6.91 22.16 0.41
CA THR A 9 -7.01 21.97 -1.04
C THR A 9 -6.98 20.48 -1.39
N LYS A 10 -7.51 20.14 -2.56
CA LYS A 10 -7.39 18.79 -3.14
C LYS A 10 -5.96 18.27 -3.12
N GLU A 11 -5.01 19.11 -3.56
CA GLU A 11 -3.58 18.76 -3.58
C GLU A 11 -3.04 18.44 -2.18
N GLN A 12 -3.38 19.26 -1.17
CA GLN A 12 -2.96 19.03 0.20
C GLN A 12 -3.56 17.75 0.79
N LEU A 13 -4.82 17.46 0.48
CA LEU A 13 -5.48 16.23 0.91
C LEU A 13 -4.83 15.00 0.28
N LEU A 14 -4.56 15.04 -1.03
CA LEU A 14 -3.92 13.93 -1.74
C LEU A 14 -2.47 13.72 -1.28
N LYS A 15 -1.72 14.80 -1.02
CA LYS A 15 -0.38 14.71 -0.43
C LYS A 15 -0.39 14.00 0.93
N GLN A 16 -1.41 14.23 1.75
CA GLN A 16 -1.58 13.51 3.02
C GLN A 16 -1.99 12.05 2.78
N LYS A 17 -2.96 11.79 1.88
CA LYS A 17 -3.42 10.42 1.61
C LYS A 17 -2.31 9.51 1.11
N PHE A 18 -1.40 10.04 0.31
CA PHE A 18 -0.26 9.33 -0.26
C PHE A 18 1.05 9.56 0.50
N ASP A 19 0.97 10.00 1.76
CA ASP A 19 2.14 10.07 2.62
C ASP A 19 2.72 8.67 2.88
N LEU A 20 4.04 8.59 2.84
CA LEU A 20 4.81 7.33 2.83
C LEU A 20 5.67 7.14 4.08
N GLU A 21 5.56 8.08 5.03
CA GLU A 21 6.42 8.16 6.19
C GLU A 21 5.70 7.72 7.46
N TYR A 22 6.37 6.90 8.27
CA TYR A 22 5.89 6.59 9.61
C TYR A 22 6.21 7.73 10.57
N SER A 23 5.28 8.02 11.48
CA SER A 23 5.54 8.95 12.58
C SER A 23 6.55 8.35 13.58
N THR A 24 7.39 9.18 14.17
CA THR A 24 8.23 8.81 15.33
C THR A 24 7.41 8.46 16.58
N SER A 25 6.12 8.81 16.60
CA SER A 25 5.17 8.40 17.65
C SER A 25 4.51 7.04 17.39
N SER A 26 4.75 6.42 16.23
CA SER A 26 4.12 5.15 15.83
C SER A 26 4.68 3.95 16.61
N ASN A 27 3.91 2.85 16.64
CA ASN A 27 4.42 1.60 17.18
C ASN A 27 5.52 1.01 16.29
N GLN A 28 5.46 1.23 14.98
CA GLN A 28 6.43 0.80 13.98
C GLN A 28 7.80 1.42 14.25
N TYR A 29 7.84 2.72 14.58
CA TYR A 29 9.07 3.36 15.05
C TYR A 29 9.62 2.68 16.31
N LYS A 30 8.77 2.44 17.32
CA LYS A 30 9.19 1.78 18.57
C LYS A 30 9.72 0.37 18.33
N ILE A 31 9.03 -0.45 17.54
CA ILE A 31 9.46 -1.80 17.13
C ILE A 31 10.87 -1.75 16.55
N VAL A 32 11.12 -0.84 15.60
CA VAL A 32 12.44 -0.70 14.98
C VAL A 32 13.50 -0.25 15.99
N GLN A 33 13.17 0.68 16.90
CA GLN A 33 14.08 1.08 17.97
C GLN A 33 14.38 -0.07 18.94
N THR A 34 13.40 -0.91 19.29
CA THR A 34 13.61 -2.10 20.11
C THR A 34 14.58 -3.06 19.42
N LEU A 35 14.39 -3.33 18.12
CA LEU A 35 15.27 -4.21 17.35
C LEU A 35 16.70 -3.66 17.23
N ILE A 36 16.86 -2.36 16.96
CA ILE A 36 18.15 -1.68 16.85
C ILE A 36 18.93 -1.76 18.17
N ASN A 37 18.25 -1.63 19.31
CA ASN A 37 18.86 -1.63 20.63
C ASN A 37 18.95 -3.03 21.26
N GLY A 38 18.43 -4.06 20.59
CA GLY A 38 18.46 -5.43 21.08
C GLY A 38 19.87 -6.02 21.07
N GLU A 39 20.12 -6.95 22.00
CA GLU A 39 21.34 -7.75 22.02
C GLU A 39 21.12 -9.02 21.19
N TRP A 40 21.97 -9.25 20.19
CA TRP A 40 21.84 -10.34 19.22
C TRP A 40 23.06 -11.27 19.29
N GLU A 41 22.83 -12.55 19.61
CA GLU A 41 23.87 -13.59 19.55
C GLU A 41 24.14 -14.07 18.12
N ASP A 42 23.12 -14.05 17.25
CA ASP A 42 23.24 -14.41 15.84
C ASP A 42 23.82 -13.24 15.03
N GLU A 43 24.95 -13.47 14.36
CA GLU A 43 25.66 -12.45 13.58
C GLU A 43 24.83 -11.88 12.42
N ASN A 44 23.96 -12.68 11.80
CA ASN A 44 23.09 -12.21 10.72
C ASN A 44 21.98 -11.30 11.27
N LEU A 45 21.39 -11.66 12.41
CA LEU A 45 20.41 -10.79 13.08
C LEU A 45 21.04 -9.51 13.60
N ALA A 46 22.28 -9.57 14.11
CA ALA A 46 23.04 -8.39 14.51
C ALA A 46 23.30 -7.45 13.31
N ALA A 47 23.72 -8.00 12.16
CA ALA A 47 23.93 -7.23 10.93
C ALA A 47 22.61 -6.64 10.39
N ALA A 48 21.52 -7.40 10.47
CA ALA A 48 20.20 -6.92 10.07
C ALA A 48 19.70 -5.79 11.00
N ALA A 49 19.96 -5.87 12.31
CA ALA A 49 19.62 -4.81 13.26
C ALA A 49 20.46 -3.55 13.02
N GLU A 50 21.72 -3.69 12.62
CA GLU A 50 22.55 -2.56 12.18
C GLU A 50 21.97 -1.90 10.91
N HIS A 51 21.50 -2.69 9.94
CA HIS A 51 20.87 -2.17 8.71
C HIS A 51 19.63 -1.31 8.99
N LEU A 52 18.85 -1.65 10.03
CA LEU A 52 17.66 -0.88 10.42
C LEU A 52 17.98 0.57 10.82
N LYS A 53 19.21 0.87 11.27
CA LYS A 53 19.62 2.24 11.63
C LYS A 53 19.60 3.20 10.43
N GLY A 54 19.71 2.68 9.21
CA GLY A 54 19.65 3.47 7.97
C GLY A 54 18.21 3.79 7.52
N TRP A 55 17.19 3.24 8.18
CA TRP A 55 15.82 3.49 7.78
C TRP A 55 15.37 4.91 8.16
N ASP A 56 14.93 5.66 7.17
CA ASP A 56 14.46 7.04 7.25
C ASP A 56 12.96 7.16 7.56
N LEU A 57 12.32 6.07 8.00
CA LEU A 57 10.89 5.94 8.24
C LEU A 57 10.02 5.94 6.99
N ARG A 58 10.62 5.94 5.79
CA ARG A 58 9.86 6.04 4.54
C ARG A 58 9.68 4.69 3.87
N THR A 59 8.69 4.63 2.98
CA THR A 59 8.32 3.43 2.20
C THR A 59 8.28 3.72 0.71
N ASP A 60 9.16 4.60 0.22
CA ASP A 60 9.33 4.84 -1.21
C ASP A 60 9.84 3.58 -1.93
N MET A 61 9.45 3.39 -3.20
CA MET A 61 9.79 2.18 -3.96
C MET A 61 11.30 1.90 -3.99
N ALA A 62 12.14 2.92 -4.10
CA ALA A 62 13.60 2.77 -4.19
C ALA A 62 14.29 2.63 -2.83
N ASN A 63 13.55 2.67 -1.71
CA ASN A 63 14.13 2.66 -0.38
C ASN A 63 14.59 1.25 0.01
N ARG A 64 15.92 1.04 0.08
CA ARG A 64 16.54 -0.23 0.45
C ARG A 64 16.50 -0.53 1.95
N HIS A 65 16.23 0.48 2.78
CA HIS A 65 16.08 0.30 4.22
C HIS A 65 14.63 0.04 4.64
N ALA A 66 13.66 0.14 3.72
CA ALA A 66 12.24 -0.05 4.03
C ALA A 66 11.79 -1.52 4.00
N ALA A 67 12.43 -2.37 3.20
CA ALA A 67 12.01 -3.76 3.00
C ALA A 67 12.01 -4.59 4.30
N LEU A 68 13.10 -4.54 5.05
CA LEU A 68 13.24 -5.28 6.30
C LEU A 68 12.21 -4.87 7.37
N PRO A 69 12.11 -3.59 7.79
CA PRO A 69 11.15 -3.20 8.83
C PRO A 69 9.70 -3.41 8.37
N ALA A 70 9.35 -3.10 7.11
CA ALA A 70 8.01 -3.35 6.61
C ALA A 70 7.64 -4.84 6.67
N THR A 71 8.57 -5.74 6.30
CA THR A 71 8.35 -7.19 6.39
C THR A 71 8.16 -7.66 7.83
N VAL A 72 8.87 -7.05 8.80
CA VAL A 72 8.63 -7.31 10.23
C VAL A 72 7.21 -6.91 10.62
N PHE A 73 6.77 -5.70 10.29
CA PHE A 73 5.44 -5.21 10.65
C PHE A 73 4.32 -6.11 10.13
N MET A 74 4.48 -6.63 8.91
CA MET A 74 3.52 -7.54 8.29
C MET A 74 3.48 -8.93 8.94
N ARG A 75 4.55 -9.33 9.63
CA ARG A 75 4.65 -10.59 10.38
C ARG A 75 4.20 -10.48 11.82
N LEU A 76 4.03 -9.25 12.32
CA LEU A 76 3.55 -9.01 13.67
C LEU A 76 2.03 -9.13 13.72
N ARG A 77 1.54 -9.81 14.76
CA ARG A 77 0.13 -9.72 15.11
C ARG A 77 -0.12 -8.33 15.70
N GLN A 78 -0.98 -7.56 15.07
CA GLN A 78 -1.39 -6.25 15.57
C GLN A 78 -1.88 -6.38 17.01
N SER A 79 -1.28 -5.59 17.90
CA SER A 79 -1.66 -5.55 19.31
C SER A 79 -1.75 -4.12 19.83
N SER A 80 -2.74 -3.91 20.68
CA SER A 80 -2.87 -2.69 21.48
C SER A 80 -2.06 -2.74 22.78
N ASN A 81 -1.48 -3.89 23.13
CA ASN A 81 -0.65 -4.05 24.31
C ASN A 81 0.80 -3.62 24.01
N PRO A 82 1.36 -2.61 24.69
CA PRO A 82 2.73 -2.17 24.46
C PRO A 82 3.78 -3.26 24.71
N ASP A 83 3.52 -4.18 25.66
CA ASP A 83 4.44 -5.27 26.02
C ASP A 83 4.66 -6.26 24.87
N ASP A 84 3.75 -6.28 23.88
CA ASP A 84 3.87 -7.15 22.70
C ASP A 84 5.00 -6.69 21.75
N TYR A 85 5.62 -5.52 22.00
CA TYR A 85 6.76 -4.98 21.26
C TYR A 85 8.08 -5.00 22.05
N GLU A 86 8.13 -5.72 23.19
CA GLU A 86 9.38 -6.05 23.87
C GLU A 86 10.25 -6.99 23.01
N LEU A 87 11.56 -6.95 23.19
CA LEU A 87 12.52 -7.61 22.31
C LEU A 87 12.22 -9.10 22.14
N GLU A 88 11.88 -9.81 23.22
CA GLU A 88 11.60 -11.25 23.23
C GLU A 88 10.45 -11.62 22.28
N ASN A 89 9.48 -10.72 22.11
CA ASN A 89 8.33 -10.91 21.21
C ASN A 89 8.66 -10.54 19.75
N LEU A 90 9.77 -9.84 19.51
CA LEU A 90 10.19 -9.39 18.18
C LEU A 90 11.25 -10.31 17.54
N VAL A 91 11.95 -11.13 18.32
CA VAL A 91 13.02 -12.02 17.83
C VAL A 91 12.54 -12.91 16.68
N GLU A 92 11.43 -13.64 16.87
CA GLU A 92 10.91 -14.56 15.85
C GLU A 92 10.42 -13.81 14.59
N PRO A 93 9.55 -12.78 14.68
CA PRO A 93 9.14 -11.99 13.52
C PRO A 93 10.33 -11.40 12.75
N PHE A 94 11.36 -10.93 13.46
CA PHE A 94 12.56 -10.37 12.86
C PHE A 94 13.39 -11.42 12.12
N ALA A 95 13.67 -12.56 12.76
CA ALA A 95 14.38 -13.67 12.12
C ALA A 95 13.63 -14.21 10.89
N ASN A 96 12.30 -14.27 10.96
CA ASN A 96 11.45 -14.67 9.84
C ASN A 96 11.49 -13.64 8.69
N ALA A 97 11.53 -12.34 8.98
CA ALA A 97 11.67 -11.30 7.96
C ALA A 97 13.03 -11.38 7.25
N VAL A 98 14.13 -11.49 8.01
CA VAL A 98 15.48 -11.69 7.46
C VAL A 98 15.53 -12.93 6.57
N SER A 99 15.06 -14.07 7.09
CA SER A 99 15.06 -15.35 6.36
C SER A 99 14.21 -15.31 5.10
N LEU A 100 13.07 -14.59 5.12
CA LEU A 100 12.22 -14.42 3.95
C LEU A 100 12.95 -13.62 2.87
N LEU A 101 13.52 -12.47 3.22
CA LEU A 101 14.17 -11.59 2.27
C LEU A 101 15.42 -12.25 1.65
N GLU A 102 16.25 -12.90 2.47
CA GLU A 102 17.40 -13.67 1.99
C GLU A 102 16.98 -14.79 1.03
N ARG A 103 15.96 -15.58 1.39
CA ARG A 103 15.52 -16.70 0.54
C ARG A 103 14.86 -16.25 -0.77
N LYS A 104 14.18 -15.10 -0.77
CA LYS A 104 13.45 -14.56 -1.93
C LYS A 104 14.31 -13.73 -2.87
N PHE A 105 15.18 -12.89 -2.30
CA PHE A 105 15.93 -11.86 -3.02
C PHE A 105 17.44 -12.04 -2.91
N GLY A 106 17.92 -12.98 -2.10
CA GLY A 106 19.35 -13.20 -1.84
C GLY A 106 20.02 -12.08 -1.03
N ARG A 107 19.21 -11.25 -0.35
CA ARG A 107 19.64 -10.08 0.42
C ARG A 107 18.51 -9.58 1.34
N ILE A 108 18.86 -8.91 2.43
CA ILE A 108 17.90 -8.22 3.34
C ILE A 108 17.48 -6.81 2.89
N ASP A 109 18.14 -6.22 1.91
CA ASP A 109 17.96 -4.83 1.47
C ASP A 109 17.56 -4.67 -0.02
N PRO A 110 16.61 -5.48 -0.55
CA PRO A 110 16.05 -5.17 -1.86
C PRO A 110 15.38 -3.79 -1.81
N GLU A 111 15.25 -3.13 -2.97
CA GLU A 111 14.41 -1.96 -3.07
C GLU A 111 12.98 -2.34 -2.69
N TRP A 112 12.30 -1.46 -1.96
CA TRP A 112 10.96 -1.78 -1.48
C TRP A 112 9.98 -2.15 -2.59
N GLY A 113 10.08 -1.54 -3.77
CA GLY A 113 9.27 -1.88 -4.94
C GLY A 113 9.58 -3.24 -5.58
N GLU A 114 10.67 -3.92 -5.19
CA GLU A 114 10.93 -5.33 -5.53
C GLU A 114 10.09 -6.27 -4.63
N VAL A 115 9.82 -5.86 -3.39
CA VAL A 115 9.06 -6.63 -2.39
C VAL A 115 7.58 -6.28 -2.39
N ASN A 116 7.27 -4.99 -2.54
CA ASN A 116 5.93 -4.45 -2.51
C ASN A 116 5.38 -4.35 -3.93
N ARG A 117 4.64 -5.38 -4.34
CA ARG A 117 4.12 -5.52 -5.70
C ARG A 117 2.61 -5.49 -5.74
N LEU A 118 2.05 -4.98 -6.82
CA LEU A 118 0.66 -5.19 -7.21
C LEU A 118 0.64 -6.16 -8.39
N GLN A 119 0.12 -7.37 -8.17
CA GLN A 119 -0.09 -8.36 -9.21
C GLN A 119 -1.57 -8.48 -9.55
N ARG A 120 -1.93 -8.35 -10.84
CA ARG A 120 -3.30 -8.49 -11.32
C ARG A 120 -3.31 -8.96 -12.77
N GLY A 121 -3.69 -10.22 -13.02
CA GLY A 121 -3.58 -10.82 -14.35
C GLY A 121 -2.11 -10.86 -14.77
N ASP A 122 -1.80 -10.40 -15.98
CA ASP A 122 -0.42 -10.28 -16.47
C ASP A 122 0.31 -9.01 -15.97
N VAL A 123 -0.37 -8.15 -15.22
CA VAL A 123 0.23 -6.93 -14.66
C VAL A 123 0.97 -7.26 -13.37
N ASP A 124 2.23 -6.84 -13.31
CA ASP A 124 3.08 -6.90 -12.11
C ASP A 124 3.81 -5.56 -11.96
N LEU A 125 3.45 -4.78 -10.94
CA LEU A 125 3.91 -3.39 -10.75
C LEU A 125 4.53 -3.15 -9.38
N PRO A 126 5.61 -2.36 -9.28
CA PRO A 126 6.16 -1.94 -7.99
C PRO A 126 5.20 -0.96 -7.31
N MET A 127 5.14 -1.02 -5.99
CA MET A 127 4.30 -0.18 -5.15
C MET A 127 5.16 0.51 -4.08
N ASN A 128 4.84 1.77 -3.78
CA ASN A 128 5.22 2.35 -2.50
C ASN A 128 4.04 2.26 -1.52
N GLY A 129 4.24 2.75 -0.29
CA GLY A 129 3.27 2.57 0.79
C GLY A 129 3.64 1.36 1.64
N GLY A 130 2.86 1.09 2.67
CA GLY A 130 3.22 0.06 3.65
C GLY A 130 2.10 -0.20 4.64
N PRO A 131 2.31 -1.13 5.58
CA PRO A 131 1.33 -1.40 6.62
C PRO A 131 1.18 -0.20 7.56
N ASP A 132 -0.05 0.16 7.92
CA ASP A 132 -0.37 1.13 8.98
C ASP A 132 0.10 2.58 8.74
N ILE A 133 0.24 2.96 7.46
CA ILE A 133 0.39 4.36 7.02
C ILE A 133 -0.76 4.74 6.09
N LEU A 134 -0.87 6.04 5.76
CA LEU A 134 -1.97 6.56 4.97
C LEU A 134 -2.03 5.97 3.56
N ARG A 135 -0.88 5.73 2.91
CA ARG A 135 -0.82 4.84 1.74
C ARG A 135 -0.68 3.38 2.19
N ALA A 136 -1.81 2.82 2.59
CA ALA A 136 -1.90 1.47 3.11
C ALA A 136 -1.67 0.45 1.98
N ILE A 137 -0.55 -0.28 2.00
CA ILE A 137 -0.29 -1.38 1.06
C ILE A 137 0.39 -2.52 1.81
N TYR A 138 -0.21 -3.71 1.77
CA TYR A 138 0.22 -4.87 2.56
C TYR A 138 0.63 -6.01 1.62
N SER A 139 1.93 -6.12 1.32
CA SER A 139 2.48 -6.99 0.26
C SER A 139 3.21 -8.27 0.68
N VAL A 140 3.17 -8.66 1.95
CA VAL A 140 3.74 -9.92 2.45
C VAL A 140 2.73 -10.58 3.39
N GLY A 141 2.26 -11.78 3.05
CA GLY A 141 1.34 -12.49 3.94
C GLY A 141 2.04 -13.02 5.20
N LEU A 142 1.28 -13.22 6.27
CA LEU A 142 1.76 -13.84 7.51
C LEU A 142 2.33 -15.24 7.27
N ASP A 143 1.65 -16.01 6.40
CA ASP A 143 1.84 -17.46 6.28
C ASP A 143 2.41 -17.91 4.93
N ASN A 144 2.77 -16.98 4.04
CA ASN A 144 3.22 -17.33 2.71
C ASN A 144 4.38 -16.49 2.20
N ASP A 145 5.01 -17.02 1.16
CA ASP A 145 6.08 -16.37 0.41
C ASP A 145 5.56 -15.31 -0.54
N GLN A 146 4.30 -14.92 -0.44
CA GLN A 146 3.69 -14.01 -1.38
C GLN A 146 4.29 -12.62 -1.18
N THR A 147 4.70 -11.97 -2.26
CA THR A 147 5.30 -10.62 -2.26
C THR A 147 4.41 -9.65 -3.04
N TYR A 148 3.10 -9.86 -3.01
CA TYR A 148 2.15 -8.96 -3.63
C TYR A 148 1.06 -8.53 -2.67
N ALA A 149 0.52 -7.33 -2.91
CA ALA A 149 -0.48 -6.67 -2.09
C ALA A 149 -1.73 -7.54 -1.94
N THR A 150 -2.08 -7.85 -0.69
CA THR A 150 -3.27 -8.61 -0.32
C THR A 150 -4.33 -7.73 0.35
N HIS A 151 -3.90 -6.63 0.98
CA HIS A 151 -4.76 -5.69 1.69
C HIS A 151 -4.24 -4.25 1.52
N GLY A 152 -5.08 -3.27 1.86
CA GLY A 152 -4.73 -1.86 1.85
C GLY A 152 -5.71 -1.01 1.05
N ASP A 153 -5.17 0.01 0.38
CA ASP A 153 -5.90 0.91 -0.50
C ASP A 153 -6.59 0.14 -1.62
N THR A 154 -7.89 0.42 -1.78
CA THR A 154 -8.71 -0.23 -2.81
C THR A 154 -9.40 0.81 -3.69
N TRP A 155 -10.74 0.85 -3.66
CA TRP A 155 -11.51 1.86 -4.34
C TRP A 155 -11.46 3.17 -3.54
N MET A 156 -11.00 4.23 -4.20
CA MET A 156 -10.94 5.56 -3.63
C MET A 156 -11.70 6.54 -4.51
N ALA A 157 -12.35 7.52 -3.88
CA ALA A 157 -12.99 8.63 -4.55
C ALA A 157 -12.63 9.93 -3.83
N ILE A 158 -12.31 10.96 -4.61
CA ILE A 158 -12.24 12.34 -4.14
C ILE A 158 -13.38 13.11 -4.79
N VAL A 159 -14.25 13.68 -3.97
CA VAL A 159 -15.48 14.33 -4.43
C VAL A 159 -15.50 15.77 -3.94
N GLU A 160 -15.72 16.68 -4.87
CA GLU A 160 -15.72 18.12 -4.64
C GLU A 160 -17.15 18.65 -4.77
N TRP A 161 -17.58 19.37 -3.75
CA TRP A 161 -18.86 20.08 -3.70
C TRP A 161 -18.60 21.55 -3.44
N GLN A 162 -19.40 22.42 -4.04
CA GLN A 162 -19.36 23.86 -3.81
C GLN A 162 -20.79 24.37 -3.68
N ASP A 163 -21.08 25.07 -2.57
CA ASP A 163 -22.39 25.67 -2.29
C ASP A 163 -23.57 24.67 -2.38
N GLY A 164 -23.32 23.39 -2.06
CA GLY A 164 -24.31 22.32 -2.13
C GLY A 164 -24.45 21.66 -3.50
N GLU A 165 -23.69 22.12 -4.50
CA GLU A 165 -23.69 21.57 -5.85
C GLU A 165 -22.45 20.70 -6.11
N PHE A 166 -22.64 19.64 -6.89
CA PHE A 166 -21.55 18.75 -7.30
C PHE A 166 -20.63 19.46 -8.29
N VAL A 167 -19.33 19.44 -8.03
CA VAL A 167 -18.32 20.04 -8.92
C VAL A 167 -17.59 18.98 -9.71
N ASN A 168 -17.02 17.99 -9.02
CA ASN A 168 -16.14 17.01 -9.63
C ASN A 168 -16.02 15.76 -8.75
N ALA A 169 -15.75 14.62 -9.39
CA ALA A 169 -15.31 13.42 -8.71
C ALA A 169 -14.22 12.75 -9.53
N ASP A 170 -13.15 12.36 -8.85
CA ASP A 170 -12.15 11.47 -9.42
C ASP A 170 -12.08 10.19 -8.60
N VAL A 171 -11.87 9.08 -9.29
CA VAL A 171 -11.88 7.74 -8.73
C VAL A 171 -10.61 6.98 -9.09
N MET A 172 -10.22 6.08 -8.21
CA MET A 172 -9.10 5.18 -8.39
C MET A 172 -9.52 3.78 -7.92
N HIS A 173 -9.07 2.75 -8.62
CA HIS A 173 -9.25 1.36 -8.22
C HIS A 173 -7.97 0.61 -8.59
N GLN A 174 -7.51 -0.27 -7.69
CA GLN A 174 -6.29 -1.07 -7.85
C GLN A 174 -6.37 -2.18 -8.91
N PHE A 175 -7.57 -2.40 -9.46
CA PHE A 175 -7.91 -3.42 -10.46
C PHE A 175 -8.80 -2.74 -11.51
N GLY A 176 -9.26 -3.47 -12.52
CA GLY A 176 -10.28 -2.94 -13.43
C GLY A 176 -11.72 -3.12 -12.95
N SER A 177 -12.68 -2.64 -13.73
CA SER A 177 -14.11 -2.68 -13.41
C SER A 177 -14.78 -4.05 -13.60
N ALA A 178 -14.12 -4.99 -14.28
CA ALA A 178 -14.59 -6.37 -14.45
C ALA A 178 -13.85 -7.30 -13.48
N THR A 179 -14.01 -7.05 -12.17
CA THR A 179 -13.16 -7.66 -11.13
C THR A 179 -13.23 -9.19 -11.03
N LEU A 180 -14.27 -9.81 -11.59
CA LEU A 180 -14.51 -11.26 -11.58
C LEU A 180 -14.27 -11.94 -12.94
N ASP A 181 -13.97 -11.18 -14.00
CA ASP A 181 -13.79 -11.71 -15.35
C ASP A 181 -12.38 -11.42 -15.86
N GLU A 182 -11.50 -12.42 -15.73
CA GLU A 182 -10.09 -12.36 -16.15
C GLU A 182 -9.92 -12.19 -17.67
N THR A 183 -10.95 -12.53 -18.46
CA THR A 183 -10.90 -12.40 -19.92
C THR A 183 -11.26 -10.99 -20.39
N SER A 184 -11.81 -10.16 -19.50
CA SER A 184 -12.20 -8.80 -19.81
C SER A 184 -10.97 -7.90 -19.96
N PRO A 185 -10.93 -6.99 -20.96
CA PRO A 185 -9.90 -5.95 -21.00
C PRO A 185 -9.95 -5.04 -19.78
N HIS A 186 -11.06 -5.03 -19.04
CA HIS A 186 -11.26 -4.25 -17.82
C HIS A 186 -10.99 -5.05 -16.54
N TYR A 187 -10.17 -6.10 -16.59
CA TYR A 187 -9.78 -6.87 -15.40
C TYR A 187 -8.65 -6.22 -14.61
N ALA A 188 -7.66 -5.66 -15.32
CA ALA A 188 -6.41 -5.13 -14.75
C ALA A 188 -6.04 -3.71 -15.28
N ASP A 189 -6.87 -3.11 -16.12
CA ASP A 189 -6.57 -1.87 -16.86
C ASP A 189 -6.35 -0.62 -16.00
N GLN A 190 -6.72 -0.63 -14.73
CA GLN A 190 -6.46 0.48 -13.81
C GLN A 190 -5.31 0.23 -12.84
N ALA A 191 -4.75 -0.98 -12.79
CA ALA A 191 -3.60 -1.28 -11.92
C ALA A 191 -2.39 -0.35 -12.20
N PRO A 192 -2.05 -0.02 -13.47
CA PRO A 192 -1.00 0.96 -13.75
C PRO A 192 -1.27 2.35 -13.17
N LEU A 193 -2.51 2.83 -13.29
CA LEU A 193 -2.92 4.14 -12.76
C LEU A 193 -2.81 4.16 -11.23
N PHE A 194 -3.27 3.09 -10.57
CA PHE A 194 -3.19 2.95 -9.12
C PHE A 194 -1.74 2.95 -8.61
N ALA A 195 -0.84 2.22 -9.28
CA ALA A 195 0.59 2.22 -8.94
C ALA A 195 1.18 3.64 -9.05
N ALA A 196 0.84 4.34 -10.15
CA ALA A 196 1.27 5.71 -10.44
C ALA A 196 0.54 6.80 -9.62
N GLN A 197 -0.43 6.44 -8.77
CA GLN A 197 -1.31 7.38 -8.05
C GLN A 197 -2.10 8.33 -8.98
N GLU A 198 -2.43 7.88 -10.19
CA GLU A 198 -3.18 8.63 -11.18
C GLU A 198 -4.69 8.38 -11.07
N TRP A 199 -5.46 9.46 -11.14
CA TRP A 199 -6.90 9.43 -10.93
C TRP A 199 -7.66 9.45 -12.25
N ARG A 200 -8.77 8.71 -12.31
CA ARG A 200 -9.72 8.78 -13.43
C ARG A 200 -10.88 9.69 -13.06
N LYS A 201 -11.29 10.56 -13.97
CA LYS A 201 -12.51 11.34 -13.78
C LYS A 201 -13.74 10.44 -13.79
N ALA A 202 -14.59 10.56 -12.78
CA ALA A 202 -15.94 10.02 -12.81
C ALA A 202 -16.85 11.02 -13.54
N GLU A 203 -17.22 10.71 -14.78
CA GLU A 203 -18.11 11.56 -15.56
C GLU A 203 -19.57 11.33 -15.15
N PHE A 204 -20.30 12.41 -14.90
CA PHE A 204 -21.72 12.40 -14.51
C PHE A 204 -22.62 13.06 -15.58
N ASP A 205 -22.04 13.76 -16.55
CA ASP A 205 -22.75 14.30 -17.69
C ASP A 205 -23.16 13.15 -18.64
N ILE A 206 -24.46 12.95 -18.80
CA ILE A 206 -25.01 11.86 -19.59
C ILE A 206 -24.64 11.94 -21.08
N GLU A 207 -24.49 13.15 -21.64
CA GLU A 207 -24.16 13.32 -23.05
C GLU A 207 -22.68 13.00 -23.29
N LYS A 208 -21.80 13.39 -22.36
CA LYS A 208 -20.38 12.98 -22.40
C LYS A 208 -20.23 11.47 -22.22
N LEU A 209 -20.94 10.89 -21.25
CA LEU A 209 -20.94 9.43 -21.03
C LEU A 209 -21.37 8.67 -22.27
N ARG A 210 -22.45 9.13 -22.95
CA ARG A 210 -22.92 8.53 -24.21
C ARG A 210 -21.90 8.68 -25.32
N ALA A 211 -21.25 9.84 -25.44
CA ALA A 211 -20.24 10.08 -26.46
C ALA A 211 -18.97 9.21 -26.27
N SER A 212 -18.60 8.89 -25.02
CA SER A 212 -17.44 8.04 -24.70
C SER A 212 -17.77 6.55 -24.55
N ALA A 213 -19.04 6.16 -24.65
CA ALA A 213 -19.46 4.78 -24.38
C ALA A 213 -18.92 3.81 -25.44
N THR A 214 -18.28 2.73 -24.99
CA THR A 214 -17.86 1.62 -25.86
C THR A 214 -18.98 0.61 -26.11
N ARG A 215 -20.00 0.58 -25.25
CA ARG A 215 -21.18 -0.26 -25.38
C ARG A 215 -22.39 0.41 -24.73
N ILE A 216 -23.52 0.42 -25.45
CA ILE A 216 -24.82 0.84 -24.94
C ILE A 216 -25.79 -0.32 -25.17
N TYR A 217 -26.53 -0.73 -24.16
CA TYR A 217 -27.52 -1.80 -24.28
C TYR A 217 -28.75 -1.50 -23.43
N THR A 218 -29.89 -2.07 -23.82
CA THR A 218 -31.14 -2.00 -23.07
C THR A 218 -31.42 -3.37 -22.48
N LEU A 219 -31.61 -3.42 -21.17
CA LEU A 219 -32.04 -4.65 -20.49
C LEU A 219 -33.54 -4.87 -20.73
N GLY A 220 -33.95 -6.12 -21.01
CA GLY A 220 -35.36 -6.51 -20.98
C GLY A 220 -36.18 -6.36 -22.27
N LYS A 221 -35.58 -6.20 -23.45
CA LYS A 221 -36.29 -6.48 -24.70
C LYS A 221 -36.20 -7.97 -25.03
N SER A 222 -37.21 -8.74 -24.61
CA SER A 222 -37.55 -10.00 -25.29
C SER A 222 -38.06 -9.67 -26.68
N GLU A 223 -37.60 -10.41 -27.71
CA GLU A 223 -38.29 -10.43 -29.00
C GLU A 223 -39.73 -10.93 -28.76
N GLU A 224 -40.70 -10.26 -29.40
CA GLU A 224 -42.15 -10.53 -29.33
C GLU A 224 -42.52 -11.97 -29.70
#